data_AF-A0A7T5JEV0-F1
#
_entry.id   AF-A0A7T5JEV0-F1
#
_cell.length_a   1.000
_cell.length_b   1.000
_cell.length_c   1.000
_cell.angle_alpha   90.00
_cell.angle_beta   90.00
_cell.angle_gamma   90.00
#
_symmetry.space_group_name_H-M   'P 1'
#
loop_
_entity.id
_entity.type
_entity.pdbx_description
1 polymer ?
#
loop_
_entity_poly.entity_id
_entity_poly.type
_entity_poly.pdbx_seq_one_letter_code
_entity_poly.pdbx_strand_id
1 'polypeptide(L)'
;MLDQSTQFLTEAESAQVDGALLSSPEKFLARLTISTAKLLGVISADLDIPLASLSASHIIQWFEEDAKRKREQGVDAAVLKWDSEDLG
;
A
#
# COMPACT_ATOMS: atom_id res chain seq x y z
N MET A 1 -18.48 9.14 -7.62
CA MET A 1 -17.26 9.77 -7.08
C MET A 1 -16.35 8.61 -6.73
N LEU A 2 -15.35 8.31 -7.55
CA LEU A 2 -14.44 7.19 -7.25
C LEU A 2 -13.50 7.69 -6.16
N ASP A 3 -13.79 7.29 -4.93
CA ASP A 3 -12.91 7.53 -3.79
C ASP A 3 -11.57 6.85 -4.06
N GLN A 4 -10.54 7.67 -4.23
CA GLN A 4 -9.20 7.23 -4.59
C GLN A 4 -8.47 6.79 -3.33
N SER A 5 -8.80 5.57 -2.88
CA SER A 5 -7.90 4.80 -2.04
C SER A 5 -6.51 4.84 -2.67
N THR A 6 -5.47 5.20 -1.91
CA THR A 6 -4.09 5.36 -2.39
C THR A 6 -3.71 4.27 -3.40
N GLN A 7 -3.62 4.64 -4.68
CA GLN A 7 -3.38 3.69 -5.75
C GLN A 7 -1.87 3.47 -5.90
N PHE A 8 -1.35 2.40 -5.28
CA PHE A 8 0.06 2.05 -5.41
C PHE A 8 0.41 1.51 -6.80
N LEU A 9 -0.47 0.73 -7.42
CA LEU A 9 -0.28 0.22 -8.78
C LEU A 9 -0.83 1.19 -9.83
N THR A 10 0.03 1.76 -10.66
CA THR A 10 -0.37 2.68 -11.74
C THR A 10 -1.00 1.93 -12.91
N GLU A 11 -1.76 2.65 -13.75
CA GLU A 11 -2.32 2.09 -14.98
C GLU A 11 -1.25 1.53 -15.91
N ALA A 12 -0.11 2.23 -16.04
CA ALA A 12 1.02 1.79 -16.86
C ALA A 12 1.62 0.47 -16.35
N GLU A 13 1.78 0.31 -15.03
CA GLU A 13 2.25 -0.95 -14.44
C GLU A 13 1.21 -2.05 -14.57
N SER A 14 -0.09 -1.75 -14.42
CA SER A 14 -1.14 -2.75 -14.67
C SER A 14 -1.08 -3.24 -16.11
N ALA A 15 -0.92 -2.35 -17.08
CA ALA A 15 -0.78 -2.71 -18.50
C ALA A 15 0.46 -3.59 -18.75
N GLN A 16 1.58 -3.33 -18.05
CA GLN A 16 2.76 -4.21 -18.11
C GLN A 16 2.46 -5.61 -17.57
N VAL A 17 1.74 -5.72 -16.45
CA VAL A 17 1.32 -7.04 -15.92
C VAL A 17 0.36 -7.74 -16.89
N ASP A 18 -0.55 -7.01 -17.53
CA ASP A 18 -1.48 -7.57 -18.50
C ASP A 18 -0.79 -8.11 -19.75
N GLY A 19 0.23 -7.41 -20.25
CA GLY A 19 1.04 -7.83 -21.39
C GLY A 19 2.00 -8.99 -21.10
N ALA A 20 2.24 -9.33 -19.83
CA ALA A 20 3.15 -10.41 -19.46
C ALA A 20 2.57 -11.80 -19.80
N LEU A 21 3.47 -12.73 -20.19
CA LEU A 21 3.16 -14.15 -20.41
C LEU A 21 3.04 -14.91 -19.09
N LEU A 22 2.11 -14.47 -18.26
CA LEU A 22 1.80 -15.01 -16.94
C LEU A 22 0.38 -15.56 -16.91
N SER A 23 0.16 -16.59 -16.11
CA SER A 23 -1.17 -17.07 -15.75
C SER A 23 -1.92 -16.04 -14.89
N SER A 24 -3.25 -16.16 -14.77
CA SER A 24 -4.04 -15.23 -13.97
C SER A 24 -3.59 -15.14 -12.49
N PRO A 25 -3.27 -16.25 -11.80
CA PRO A 25 -2.74 -16.18 -10.43
C PRO A 25 -1.41 -15.45 -10.32
N GLU A 26 -0.50 -15.64 -11.29
CA GLU A 26 0.79 -14.95 -11.32
C GLU A 26 0.62 -13.45 -11.58
N LYS A 27 -0.31 -13.07 -12.48
CA LYS A 27 -0.65 -11.66 -12.71
C LYS A 27 -1.23 -11.00 -11.46
N PHE A 28 -2.09 -11.70 -10.72
CA PHE A 28 -2.58 -11.22 -9.44
C PHE A 28 -1.45 -11.00 -8.43
N LEU A 29 -0.58 -12.00 -8.26
CA LEU A 29 0.55 -11.92 -7.35
C LEU A 29 1.54 -10.82 -7.75
N ALA A 30 1.78 -10.60 -9.04
CA ALA A 30 2.63 -9.53 -9.54
C ALA A 30 2.07 -8.14 -9.15
N ARG A 31 0.76 -7.91 -9.35
CA ARG A 31 0.10 -6.66 -8.94
C ARG A 31 0.20 -6.41 -7.44
N LEU A 32 -0.04 -7.45 -6.64
CA LEU A 32 0.11 -7.37 -5.19
C LEU A 32 1.55 -7.01 -4.81
N THR A 33 2.54 -7.72 -5.38
CA THR A 33 3.96 -7.52 -5.08
C THR A 33 4.43 -6.11 -5.43
N ILE A 34 4.07 -5.58 -6.60
CA ILE A 34 4.41 -4.21 -7.02
C ILE A 34 3.80 -3.19 -6.06
N SER A 35 2.53 -3.38 -5.69
CA SER A 35 1.84 -2.50 -4.75
C SER A 35 2.51 -2.52 -3.37
N THR A 36 2.85 -3.71 -2.87
CA THR A 36 3.56 -3.88 -1.60
C THR A 36 4.96 -3.26 -1.65
N ALA A 37 5.72 -3.42 -2.74
CA ALA A 37 7.06 -2.85 -2.86
C ALA A 37 7.06 -1.31 -2.72
N LYS A 38 6.06 -0.64 -3.31
CA LYS A 38 5.89 0.81 -3.17
C LYS A 38 5.47 1.22 -1.77
N LEU A 39 4.54 0.50 -1.15
CA LEU A 39 4.15 0.74 0.23
C LEU A 39 5.36 0.59 1.18
N LEU A 40 6.18 -0.45 0.99
CA LEU A 40 7.42 -0.62 1.77
C LEU A 40 8.39 0.57 1.59
N GLY A 41 8.45 1.18 0.40
CA GLY A 41 9.18 2.43 0.17
C GLY A 41 8.63 3.60 0.98
N VAL A 42 7.29 3.73 1.08
CA VAL A 42 6.66 4.75 1.94
C VAL A 42 6.95 4.50 3.42
N ILE A 43 6.82 3.26 3.88
CA ILE A 43 7.13 2.86 5.27
C ILE A 43 8.59 3.17 5.60
N SER A 44 9.51 2.82 4.70
CA SER A 44 10.95 3.08 4.84
C SER A 44 11.23 4.58 5.02
N ALA A 45 10.58 5.43 4.23
CA ALA A 45 10.73 6.87 4.32
C ALA A 45 10.09 7.46 5.60
N ASP A 46 8.89 7.01 5.99
CA ASP A 46 8.18 7.53 7.17
C ASP A 46 8.87 7.16 8.49
N LEU A 47 9.51 5.98 8.54
CA LEU A 47 10.26 5.53 9.72
C LEU A 47 11.74 5.95 9.72
N ASP A 48 12.26 6.51 8.62
CA ASP A 48 13.68 6.76 8.40
C ASP A 48 14.55 5.50 8.61
N ILE A 49 14.04 4.35 8.13
CA ILE A 49 14.72 3.05 8.20
C ILE A 49 14.99 2.56 6.78
N PRO A 50 16.22 2.16 6.42
CA PRO A 50 16.49 1.60 5.09
C PRO A 50 15.57 0.41 4.78
N LEU A 51 15.06 0.34 3.55
CA LEU A 51 14.16 -0.74 3.11
C LEU A 51 14.69 -2.14 3.45
N ALA A 52 15.99 -2.38 3.30
CA ALA A 52 16.66 -3.65 3.61
C ALA A 52 16.72 -3.98 5.12
N SER A 53 16.44 -3.01 5.99
CA SER A 53 16.43 -3.12 7.45
C SER A 53 15.02 -3.09 8.04
N LEU A 54 13.98 -2.97 7.22
CA LEU A 54 12.60 -3.11 7.69
C LEU A 54 12.36 -4.54 8.19
N SER A 55 11.78 -4.63 9.38
CA SER A 55 11.36 -5.88 9.99
C SER A 55 9.84 -5.97 10.01
N ALA A 56 9.30 -7.16 10.29
CA ALA A 56 7.87 -7.33 10.49
C ALA A 56 7.34 -6.42 11.61
N SER A 57 8.10 -6.20 12.69
CA SER A 57 7.69 -5.32 13.79
C SER A 57 7.60 -3.85 13.36
N HIS A 58 8.56 -3.37 12.56
CA HIS A 58 8.52 -2.01 12.01
C HIS A 58 7.29 -1.80 11.11
N ILE A 59 7.00 -2.80 10.26
CA ILE A 59 5.83 -2.75 9.38
C ILE A 59 4.54 -2.72 10.21
N ILE A 60 4.38 -3.63 11.18
CA ILE A 60 3.19 -3.66 12.04
C ILE A 60 3.01 -2.33 12.78
N GLN A 61 4.08 -1.82 13.40
CA GLN A 61 4.06 -0.54 14.11
C GLN A 61 3.62 0.60 13.19
N TRP A 62 4.15 0.65 11.96
CA TRP A 62 3.76 1.68 11.00
C TRP A 62 2.27 1.63 10.66
N PHE A 63 1.71 0.42 10.45
CA PHE A 63 0.28 0.26 10.21
C PHE A 63 -0.57 0.71 11.40
N GLU A 64 -0.12 0.45 12.64
CA GLU A 64 -0.81 0.91 13.85
C GLU A 64 -0.81 2.45 13.96
N GLU A 65 0.32 3.09 13.67
CA GLU A 65 0.45 4.55 13.68
C GLU A 65 -0.34 5.20 12.54
N ASP A 66 -0.33 4.64 11.33
CA ASP A 66 -1.13 5.16 10.21
C ASP A 66 -2.64 5.06 10.50
N ALA A 67 -3.07 3.94 11.07
CA ALA A 67 -4.44 3.77 11.54
C ALA A 67 -4.80 4.74 12.67
N LYS A 68 -3.85 5.08 13.54
CA LYS A 68 -4.04 6.09 14.58
C LYS A 68 -4.17 7.49 14.00
N ARG A 69 -3.29 7.89 13.07
CA ARG A 69 -3.38 9.17 12.34
C ARG A 69 -4.76 9.32 11.69
N LYS A 70 -5.25 8.26 11.03
CA LYS A 70 -6.60 8.22 10.46
C LYS A 70 -7.68 8.53 11.50
N ARG A 71 -7.66 7.85 12.65
CA ARG A 71 -8.68 8.02 13.71
C ARG A 71 -8.65 9.41 14.34
N GLU A 72 -7.46 9.98 14.52
CA GLU A 72 -7.29 11.25 15.25
C GLU A 72 -7.40 12.49 14.35
N GLN A 73 -7.01 12.38 13.08
CA GLN A 73 -6.82 13.52 12.17
C GLN A 73 -7.64 13.39 10.88
N GLY A 74 -8.36 12.28 10.69
CA GLY A 74 -9.19 12.00 9.52
C GLY A 74 -8.47 11.19 8.44
N VAL A 75 -9.24 10.67 7.48
CA VAL A 75 -8.76 9.79 6.40
C VAL A 75 -7.66 10.42 5.55
N ASP A 76 -7.68 11.74 5.36
CA ASP A 76 -6.69 12.46 4.56
C ASP A 76 -5.32 12.60 5.25
N ALA A 77 -5.26 12.40 6.56
CA ALA A 77 -4.01 12.44 7.32
C ALA A 77 -3.24 11.10 7.31
N ALA A 78 -3.89 10.02 6.87
CA ALA A 78 -3.27 8.70 6.75
C ALA A 78 -2.76 8.45 5.33
N VAL A 79 -1.70 7.66 5.23
CA VAL A 79 -1.20 7.15 3.96
C VAL A 79 -2.20 6.18 3.36
N LEU A 80 -2.79 5.30 4.18
CA LEU A 80 -3.85 4.41 3.78
C LEU A 80 -5.21 5.07 3.96
N LYS A 81 -5.70 5.66 2.87
CA LYS A 81 -7.01 6.32 2.78
C LYS A 81 -8.18 5.33 2.68
N TRP A 82 -8.17 4.28 3.49
CA TRP A 82 -9.29 3.35 3.55
C TRP A 82 -10.37 3.94 4.44
N ASP A 83 -11.54 4.23 3.87
CA ASP A 83 -12.65 4.71 4.66
C ASP A 83 -13.16 3.61 5.60
N SER A 84 -13.44 3.98 6.85
CA SER A 84 -13.89 3.03 7.88
C SER A 84 -15.37 2.64 7.73
N GLU A 85 -16.10 3.28 6.83
CA GLU A 85 -17.50 2.92 6.53
C GLU A 85 -17.64 1.53 5.86
N ASP A 86 -16.56 0.94 5.34
CA ASP A 86 -16.55 -0.38 4.68
C ASP A 86 -16.28 -1.58 5.63
N LEU A 87 -16.28 -1.38 6.96
CA LEU A 87 -16.16 -2.47 7.95
C LEU A 87 -17.51 -3.00 8.48
N GLY A 88 -18.58 -2.81 7.71
CA GLY A 88 -19.94 -3.32 7.99
C GLY A 88 -20.10 -4.83 7.74
#